data_AF-A0A7S8ERQ0-F1
#
_entry.id   AF-A0A7S8ERQ0-F1
#
_cell.length_a   1.000
_cell.length_b   1.000
_cell.length_c   1.000
_cell.angle_alpha   90.00
_cell.angle_beta   90.00
_cell.angle_gamma   90.00
#
_symmetry.space_group_name_H-M   'P 1'
#
loop_
_entity.id
_entity.type
_entity.pdbx_description
1 polymer ?
#
loop_
_entity_poly.entity_id
_entity_poly.type
_entity_poly.pdbx_seq_one_letter_code
_entity_poly.pdbx_strand_id
1 'polypeptide(L)' 'MSILTLILRELVGMFIDDEFLAIAILAVVAVAAVISIWLAAPQILVGGVLLIGCVAVVMASALRASRKDRKI' A
#
# COMPACT_ATOMS: atom_id res chain seq x y z
N MET A 1 -31.10 -1.84 11.20
CA MET A 1 -29.64 -1.74 11.08
C MET A 1 -29.20 -0.61 11.99
N SER A 2 -28.65 -0.93 13.16
CA SER A 2 -28.21 0.11 14.09
C SER A 2 -26.99 0.84 13.51
N ILE A 3 -26.88 2.15 13.73
CA ILE A 3 -25.73 2.96 13.28
C ILE A 3 -24.39 2.31 13.65
N LEU A 4 -24.34 1.62 14.81
CA LEU A 4 -23.19 0.86 15.27
C LEU A 4 -22.74 -0.22 14.27
N THR A 5 -23.67 -1.00 13.70
CA THR A 5 -23.31 -2.08 12.76
C THR A 5 -22.80 -1.54 11.43
N LEU A 6 -23.19 -0.33 11.04
CA LEU A 6 -22.70 0.32 9.83
C LEU A 6 -21.24 0.78 10.02
N ILE A 7 -20.95 1.44 11.14
CA ILE A 7 -19.60 1.92 11.48
C ILE A 7 -18.63 0.75 11.63
N LEU A 8 -19.04 -0.33 12.31
CA LEU A 8 -18.22 -1.55 12.47
C LEU A 8 -17.88 -2.18 11.11
N ARG A 9 -18.83 -2.24 10.19
CA ARG A 9 -18.61 -2.80 8.85
C ARG A 9 -17.69 -1.93 8.01
N GLU A 10 -17.82 -0.61 8.11
CA GLU A 10 -16.95 0.34 7.41
C GLU A 10 -15.52 0.29 7.96
N LEU A 11 -15.37 0.23 9.28
CA LEU A 11 -14.07 0.13 9.96
C LEU A 11 -13.33 -1.16 9.58
N VAL A 12 -14.04 -2.29 9.56
CA VAL A 12 -13.47 -3.57 9.11
C VAL A 12 -13.13 -3.54 7.61
N GLY A 13 -13.96 -2.87 6.80
CA GLY A 13 -13.68 -2.65 5.38
C GLY A 13 -12.40 -1.85 5.13
N MET A 14 -12.15 -0.83 5.94
CA MET A 14 -10.94 0.00 5.88
C MET A 14 -9.69 -0.80 6.31
N PHE A 15 -9.79 -1.58 7.39
CA PHE A 15 -8.69 -2.45 7.86
C PHE A 15 -8.29 -3.51 6.83
N ILE A 16 -9.26 -4.12 6.13
CA ILE A 16 -8.97 -5.11 5.07
C ILE A 16 -8.24 -4.45 3.88
N ASP A 17 -8.56 -3.20 3.55
CA ASP A 17 -7.90 -2.49 2.46
C ASP A 17 -6.46 -2.09 2.86
N ASP A 18 -6.28 -1.66 4.11
CA ASP A 18 -4.97 -1.34 4.69
C ASP A 18 -4.03 -2.55 4.82
N GLU A 19 -4.55 -3.76 5.05
CA GLU A 19 -3.72 -4.99 5.05
C GLU A 19 -3.04 -5.20 3.69
N PHE A 20 -3.79 -4.99 2.60
CA PHE A 20 -3.26 -5.12 1.24
C PHE A 20 -2.22 -4.04 0.94
N LEU A 21 -2.45 -2.82 1.44
CA LEU A 21 -1.50 -1.71 1.36
C LEU A 21 -0.21 -2.04 2.14
N ALA A 22 -0.32 -2.61 3.34
CA ALA A 22 0.83 -3.01 4.15
C ALA A 22 1.68 -4.09 3.45
N ILE A 23 1.04 -5.10 2.84
CA ILE A 23 1.72 -6.12 2.03
C ILE A 23 2.44 -5.49 0.83
N ALA A 24 1.81 -4.53 0.15
CA ALA A 24 2.42 -3.84 -0.98
C ALA A 24 3.65 -3.02 -0.57
N ILE A 25 3.59 -2.33 0.58
CA ILE A 25 4.75 -1.61 1.14
C ILE A 25 5.86 -2.60 1.51
N LEU A 26 5.54 -3.72 2.16
CA LEU A 26 6.53 -4.76 2.46
C LEU A 26 7.21 -5.30 1.20
N ALA A 27 6.47 -5.47 0.10
CA ALA A 27 7.04 -5.88 -1.17
C ALA A 27 8.03 -4.83 -1.72
N VAL A 28 7.67 -3.54 -1.66
CA VAL A 28 8.58 -2.44 -2.06
C VAL A 28 9.84 -2.42 -1.21
N VAL A 29 9.71 -2.58 0.10
CA VAL A 29 10.85 -2.64 1.03
C VAL A 29 11.71 -3.86 0.76
N ALA A 30 11.13 -5.03 0.49
CA ALA A 30 11.87 -6.24 0.14
C ALA A 30 12.68 -6.04 -1.14
N VAL A 31 12.09 -5.43 -2.18
CA VAL A 31 12.79 -5.09 -3.42
C VAL A 31 13.94 -4.13 -3.16
N ALA A 32 13.72 -3.06 -2.38
CA ALA A 32 14.76 -2.13 -2.01
C ALA A 32 15.89 -2.78 -1.20
N ALA A 33 15.56 -3.70 -0.28
CA ALA A 33 16.53 -4.47 0.48
C ALA A 33 17.38 -5.37 -0.43
N VAL A 34 16.77 -6.05 -1.40
CA VAL A 34 17.51 -6.86 -2.40
C VAL A 34 18.46 -5.96 -3.20
N ILE A 35 17.98 -4.81 -3.70
CA ILE A 35 18.81 -3.88 -4.47
C ILE A 35 19.98 -3.36 -3.61
N SER A 36 19.73 -3.04 -2.35
CA SER A 36 20.75 -2.54 -1.42
C SER A 36 21.82 -3.59 -1.11
N ILE A 37 21.40 -4.80 -0.75
CA ILE A 37 22.28 -5.86 -0.24
C ILE A 37 23.02 -6.57 -1.39
N TRP A 38 22.33 -6.90 -2.48
CA TRP A 38 22.89 -7.72 -3.57
C TRP A 38 23.55 -6.89 -4.67
N LEU A 39 23.08 -5.67 -4.91
CA LEU A 39 23.57 -4.85 -6.02
C LEU A 39 24.60 -3.80 -5.58
N ALA A 40 24.88 -3.70 -4.26
CA ALA A 40 25.72 -2.67 -3.65
C ALA A 40 25.42 -1.27 -4.21
N ALA A 41 24.15 -1.01 -4.51
CA ALA A 41 23.73 0.20 -5.18
C ALA A 41 23.96 1.42 -4.28
N PRO A 42 24.24 2.60 -4.85
CA PRO A 42 24.38 3.80 -4.05
C PRO A 42 23.08 4.09 -3.30
N GLN A 43 23.22 4.44 -2.02
CA GLN A 43 22.13 4.73 -1.09
C GLN A 43 21.07 5.71 -1.63
N ILE A 44 21.47 6.64 -2.51
CA ILE A 44 20.55 7.57 -3.18
C ILE A 44 19.57 6.86 -4.12
N LEU A 45 20.02 5.80 -4.82
CA LEU A 45 19.18 5.02 -5.72
C LEU A 45 18.17 4.19 -4.93
N VAL A 46 18.63 3.54 -3.85
CA VAL A 46 17.78 2.73 -2.97
C VAL A 46 16.70 3.60 -2.32
N GLY A 47 17.08 4.80 -1.84
CA GLY A 47 16.14 5.78 -1.31
C GLY A 47 15.14 6.26 -2.37
N GLY A 48 15.59 6.50 -3.60
CA GLY A 48 14.72 6.87 -4.71
C GLY A 48 13.69 5.79 -5.05
N VAL A 49 14.11 4.51 -5.07
CA VAL A 49 13.22 3.36 -5.29
C VAL A 49 12.20 3.24 -4.17
N LEU A 50 12.60 3.40 -2.91
CA LEU A 50 11.67 3.38 -1.77
C LEU A 50 10.65 4.52 -1.85
N LEU A 51 11.10 5.73 -2.16
CA LEU A 51 10.24 6.91 -2.23
C LEU A 51 9.21 6.74 -3.34
N ILE A 52 9.66 6.43 -4.55
CA ILE A 52 8.76 6.24 -5.71
C ILE A 52 7.86 5.02 -5.49
N GLY A 53 8.40 3.91 -4.97
CA GLY A 53 7.64 2.70 -4.70
C GLY A 53 6.52 2.93 -3.68
N CYS A 54 6.80 3.60 -2.56
CA CYS A 54 5.78 3.93 -1.56
C CYS A 54 4.71 4.87 -2.11
N VAL A 55 5.09 5.93 -2.84
CA VAL A 55 4.12 6.86 -3.46
C VAL A 55 3.23 6.13 -4.47
N ALA A 56 3.82 5.26 -5.30
CA ALA A 56 3.08 4.47 -6.27
C ALA A 56 2.09 3.52 -5.59
N VAL A 57 2.49 2.87 -4.50
CA VAL A 57 1.62 1.96 -3.72
C VAL A 57 0.44 2.72 -3.11
N VAL A 58 0.66 3.88 -2.49
CA VAL A 58 -0.42 4.72 -1.95
C VAL A 58 -1.38 5.17 -3.06
N MET A 59 -0.84 5.61 -4.20
CA MET A 59 -1.64 6.06 -5.33
C MET A 59 -2.44 4.91 -5.96
N ALA A 60 -1.86 3.71 -6.05
CA ALA A 60 -2.56 2.52 -6.51
C ALA A 60 -3.70 2.12 -5.57
N SER A 61 -3.50 2.19 -4.25
CA SER A 61 -4.55 1.92 -3.27
C SER A 61 -5.69 2.95 -3.34
N ALA A 62 -5.37 4.24 -3.45
CA ALA A 62 -6.38 5.29 -3.64
C ALA A 62 -7.20 5.10 -4.93
N LEU A 63 -6.54 4.74 -6.03
CA LEU A 63 -7.21 4.42 -7.30
C LEU A 63 -8.05 3.15 -7.22
N ARG A 64 -7.59 2.13 -6.48
CA ARG A 64 -8.32 0.87 -6.27
C ARG A 64 -9.59 1.10 -5.45
N ALA A 65 -9.50 1.90 -4.39
CA ALA A 65 -10.65 2.31 -3.59
C ALA A 65 -11.71 3.05 -4.44
N SER A 66 -11.27 4.03 -5.25
CA SER A 66 -12.15 4.76 -6.17
C SER A 66 -12.82 3.88 -7.24
N ARG A 67 -12.12 2.85 -7.74
CA ARG A 67 -12.69 1.91 -8.72
C ARG A 67 -13.65 0.90 -8.11
N LYS A 68 -13.51 0.56 -6.83
CA LYS A 68 -14.40 -0.36 -6.11
C LYS A 68 -15.78 0.27 -5.90
N ASP A 69 -15.84 1.59 -5.73
CA ASP A 69 -17.08 2.38 -5.61
C ASP A 69 -17.89 2.46 -6.92
N ARG A 70 -17.24 2.29 -8.08
CA ARG A 70 -17.87 2.36 -9.42
C ARG A 70 -18.45 1.03 -9.92
N LYS A 71 -18.38 -0.05 -9.14
CA LYS A 71 -19.06 -1.32 -9.44
C LYS A 71 -20.29 -1.47 -8.55
N ILE A 72 -21.29 -0.62 -8.80
CA ILE A 72 -22.67 -0.79 -8.35
C ILE A 72 -23.54 -0.85 -9.61
#